data_AF-A0A1I3U4I7-F1
#
_entry.id   AF-A0A1I3U4I7-F1
#
_cell.length_a   1.000
_cell.length_b   1.000
_cell.length_c   1.000
_cell.angle_alpha   90.00
_cell.angle_beta   90.00
_cell.angle_gamma   90.00
#
_symmetry.space_group_name_H-M   'P 1'
#
loop_
_entity.id
_entity.type
_entity.pdbx_description
1 polymer ?
#
loop_
_entity_poly.entity_id
_entity_poly.type
_entity_poly.pdbx_seq_one_letter_code
_entity_poly.pdbx_strand_id
1 'polypeptide(L)'
;MSRPGKKRAMVLREPNGRPQRPSATERQAARLKREQGERATVLAQPHRKGNHDQLCASPLGRHVLDCRLRRELYDAGEEYAETTRRWRAAKGVPVGLIVVGVGSGRELSDEVILRLQSRLNAMRKAVIDGAGEATLQALDRVALDHESIPGAIGFRVTAALLILAEYLGLVPRNAHPYR
;
A
#
# COMPACT_ATOMS: atom_id res chain seq x y z
N MET A 1 -17.49 31.91 22.73
CA MET A 1 -17.00 31.55 21.38
C MET A 1 -17.81 30.36 20.86
N SER A 2 -18.65 30.55 19.83
CA SER A 2 -19.48 29.49 19.25
C SER A 2 -18.66 28.55 18.36
N ARG A 3 -18.79 27.24 18.57
CA ARG A 3 -18.16 26.21 17.72
C ARG A 3 -18.85 26.17 16.34
N PRO A 4 -18.10 26.17 15.22
CA PRO A 4 -18.69 26.01 13.89
C PRO A 4 -19.30 24.61 13.74
N GLY A 5 -20.59 24.56 13.36
CA GLY A 5 -21.32 23.31 13.17
C GLY A 5 -20.80 22.48 11.99
N LYS A 6 -20.75 21.15 12.15
CA LYS A 6 -20.42 20.20 11.06
C LYS A 6 -21.35 20.42 9.87
N LYS A 7 -20.78 20.66 8.68
CA LYS A 7 -21.53 20.68 7.41
C LYS A 7 -22.26 19.33 7.26
N ARG A 8 -23.59 19.38 7.21
CA ARG A 8 -24.43 18.19 7.02
C ARG A 8 -24.29 17.70 5.58
N ALA A 9 -24.17 16.38 5.40
CA ALA A 9 -24.16 15.76 4.08
C ALA A 9 -25.41 16.18 3.29
N MET A 10 -25.23 16.52 2.02
CA MET A 10 -26.31 16.97 1.13
C MET A 10 -27.15 15.75 0.73
N VAL A 11 -28.19 15.46 1.50
CA VAL A 11 -29.13 14.37 1.22
C VAL A 11 -30.27 14.92 0.35
N LEU A 12 -30.58 14.23 -0.75
CA LEU A 12 -31.75 14.53 -1.59
C LEU A 12 -33.02 14.48 -0.75
N ARG A 13 -33.87 15.50 -0.90
CA ARG A 13 -35.09 15.67 -0.11
C ARG A 13 -36.31 15.59 -1.02
N GLU A 14 -37.36 15.02 -0.47
CA GLU A 14 -38.71 15.14 -1.03
C GLU A 14 -39.20 16.60 -0.94
N PRO A 15 -40.19 17.01 -1.74
CA PRO A 15 -40.76 18.37 -1.70
C PRO A 15 -41.28 18.81 -0.32
N ASN A 16 -41.62 17.85 0.54
CA ASN A 16 -42.04 18.04 1.93
C ASN A 16 -40.87 18.22 2.93
N GLY A 17 -39.63 18.28 2.44
CA GLY A 17 -38.41 18.44 3.23
C GLY A 17 -37.89 17.17 3.90
N ARG A 18 -38.56 16.02 3.75
CA ARG A 18 -38.10 14.74 4.29
C ARG A 18 -36.92 14.19 3.47
N PRO A 19 -35.92 13.57 4.12
CA PRO A 19 -34.86 12.88 3.38
C PRO A 19 -35.46 11.75 2.57
N GLN A 20 -35.14 11.70 1.28
CA GLN A 20 -35.63 10.65 0.39
C GLN A 20 -35.04 9.30 0.86
N ARG A 21 -35.92 8.37 1.22
CA ARG A 21 -35.50 7.02 1.62
C ARG A 21 -35.22 6.21 0.35
N PRO A 22 -34.09 5.48 0.26
CA PRO A 22 -33.84 4.64 -0.88
C PRO A 22 -34.95 3.59 -1.03
N SER A 23 -35.38 3.38 -2.26
CA SER A 23 -36.44 2.43 -2.61
C SER A 23 -36.01 0.99 -2.30
N ALA A 24 -36.96 0.05 -2.20
CA ALA A 24 -36.64 -1.35 -1.91
C ALA A 24 -35.71 -1.96 -2.98
N THR A 25 -35.89 -1.56 -4.24
CA THR A 25 -35.06 -1.95 -5.39
C THR A 25 -33.66 -1.37 -5.30
N GLU A 26 -33.50 -0.10 -4.91
CA GLU A 26 -32.17 0.52 -4.69
C GLU A 26 -31.40 -0.14 -3.54
N ARG A 27 -32.09 -0.49 -2.45
CA ARG A 27 -31.46 -1.23 -1.34
C ARG A 27 -31.00 -2.61 -1.77
N GLN A 28 -31.78 -3.30 -2.60
CA GLN A 28 -31.43 -4.62 -3.11
C GLN A 28 -30.25 -4.56 -4.09
N ALA A 29 -30.21 -3.57 -4.98
CA ALA A 29 -29.07 -3.35 -5.88
C ALA A 29 -27.78 -3.00 -5.13
N ALA A 30 -27.87 -2.14 -4.10
CA ALA A 30 -26.72 -1.81 -3.25
C ALA A 30 -26.21 -3.02 -2.46
N ARG A 31 -27.12 -3.88 -2.00
CA ARG A 31 -26.79 -5.14 -1.31
C ARG A 31 -26.11 -6.13 -2.26
N LEU A 32 -26.66 -6.34 -3.46
CA LEU A 32 -26.06 -7.20 -4.49
C LEU A 32 -24.65 -6.72 -4.88
N LYS A 33 -24.46 -5.41 -5.03
CA LYS A 33 -23.15 -4.82 -5.36
C LYS A 33 -22.12 -5.02 -4.24
N ARG A 34 -22.54 -4.94 -2.97
CA ARG A 34 -21.70 -5.29 -1.81
C ARG A 34 -21.36 -6.78 -1.79
N GLU A 35 -22.36 -7.66 -1.93
CA GLU A 35 -22.17 -9.11 -1.92
C GLU A 35 -21.25 -9.57 -3.07
N GLN A 36 -21.33 -8.95 -4.25
CA GLN A 36 -20.43 -9.21 -5.37
C GLN A 36 -18.99 -8.75 -5.09
N GLY A 37 -18.81 -7.57 -4.49
CA GLY A 37 -17.49 -7.08 -4.09
C GLY A 37 -16.85 -7.95 -3.00
N GLU A 38 -17.63 -8.37 -2.01
CA GLU A 38 -17.18 -9.27 -0.94
C GLU A 38 -16.80 -10.64 -1.50
N ARG A 39 -17.60 -11.23 -2.40
CA ARG A 39 -17.26 -12.50 -3.06
C ARG A 39 -16.01 -12.40 -3.93
N ALA A 40 -15.82 -11.29 -4.66
CA ALA A 40 -14.60 -11.04 -5.41
C ALA A 40 -13.37 -10.96 -4.48
N THR A 41 -13.51 -10.31 -3.32
CA THR A 41 -12.47 -10.22 -2.29
C THR A 41 -12.14 -11.59 -1.70
N VAL A 42 -13.17 -12.42 -1.43
CA VAL A 42 -13.00 -13.79 -0.89
C VAL A 42 -12.37 -14.74 -1.92
N LEU A 43 -12.73 -14.64 -3.20
CA LEU A 43 -12.12 -15.42 -4.28
C LEU A 43 -10.67 -14.99 -4.59
N ALA A 44 -10.33 -13.73 -4.31
CA ALA A 44 -8.97 -13.22 -4.38
C ALA A 44 -8.11 -13.63 -3.18
N GLN A 45 -8.68 -14.32 -2.18
CA GLN A 45 -7.89 -14.78 -1.04
C GLN A 45 -6.94 -15.92 -1.45
N PRO A 46 -5.63 -15.76 -1.20
CA PRO A 46 -4.59 -16.62 -1.76
C PRO A 46 -4.65 -18.08 -1.25
N HIS A 47 -5.14 -18.29 -0.04
CA HIS A 47 -5.23 -19.63 0.57
C HIS A 47 -6.25 -20.56 -0.10
N ARG A 48 -7.22 -20.05 -0.88
CA ARG A 48 -8.16 -20.91 -1.64
C ARG A 48 -7.56 -21.49 -2.93
N LYS A 49 -6.39 -21.00 -3.39
CA LYS A 49 -5.71 -21.49 -4.60
C LYS A 49 -4.63 -22.55 -4.31
N GLY A 50 -4.48 -23.00 -3.07
CA GLY A 50 -3.43 -23.96 -2.70
C GLY A 50 -2.01 -23.35 -2.68
N ASN A 51 -1.87 -22.05 -2.92
CA ASN A 51 -0.61 -21.34 -2.75
C ASN A 51 -0.46 -20.95 -1.28
N HIS A 52 0.30 -21.77 -0.55
CA HIS A 52 0.69 -21.52 0.83
C HIS A 52 1.89 -20.57 0.96
N ASP A 53 2.33 -19.96 -0.14
CA ASP A 53 3.44 -19.02 -0.10
C ASP A 53 3.01 -17.75 0.65
N GLN A 54 3.76 -17.44 1.72
CA GLN A 54 3.53 -16.26 2.56
C GLN A 54 3.57 -14.97 1.74
N LEU A 55 4.32 -14.96 0.62
CA LEU A 55 4.40 -13.83 -0.30
C LEU A 55 3.04 -13.47 -0.92
N CYS A 56 2.10 -14.41 -1.04
CA CYS A 56 0.78 -14.11 -1.57
C CYS A 56 -0.07 -13.20 -0.66
N ALA A 57 0.35 -12.99 0.59
CA ALA A 57 -0.36 -12.14 1.55
C ALA A 57 -0.30 -10.64 1.20
N SER A 58 0.71 -10.19 0.45
CA SER A 58 0.86 -8.79 0.05
C SER A 58 0.76 -8.60 -1.47
N PRO A 59 0.28 -7.44 -1.97
CA PRO A 59 0.32 -7.12 -3.40
C PRO A 59 1.74 -7.13 -3.98
N LEU A 60 2.72 -6.70 -3.18
CA LEU A 60 4.14 -6.76 -3.53
C LEU A 60 4.60 -8.21 -3.75
N GLY A 61 4.29 -9.11 -2.82
CA GLY A 61 4.69 -10.52 -2.96
C GLY A 61 3.93 -11.23 -4.07
N ARG A 62 2.66 -10.89 -4.33
CA ARG A 62 1.93 -11.35 -5.52
C ARG A 62 2.61 -10.93 -6.81
N HIS A 63 3.07 -9.69 -6.92
CA HIS A 63 3.83 -9.22 -8.10
C HIS A 63 5.11 -10.00 -8.32
N VAL A 64 5.88 -10.21 -7.25
CA VAL A 64 7.13 -10.98 -7.30
C VAL A 64 6.87 -12.40 -7.79
N LEU A 65 5.80 -13.04 -7.32
CA LEU A 65 5.40 -14.38 -7.76
C LEU A 65 4.90 -14.39 -9.21
N ASP A 66 3.98 -13.49 -9.56
CA ASP A 66 3.36 -13.42 -10.89
C ASP A 66 4.40 -13.14 -11.98
N CYS A 67 5.38 -12.29 -11.68
CA CYS A 67 6.47 -11.93 -12.59
C CYS A 67 7.70 -12.83 -12.45
N ARG A 68 7.69 -13.85 -11.57
CA ARG A 68 8.83 -14.75 -11.30
C ARG A 68 10.13 -14.00 -10.99
N LEU A 69 9.99 -12.95 -10.17
CA LEU A 69 11.12 -12.13 -9.75
C LEU A 69 11.93 -12.83 -8.67
N ARG A 70 13.18 -12.41 -8.54
CA ARG A 70 14.08 -12.82 -7.47
C ARG A 70 13.51 -12.46 -6.08
N ARG A 71 13.72 -13.33 -5.09
CA ARG A 71 13.21 -13.10 -3.72
C ARG A 71 13.84 -11.88 -3.07
N GLU A 72 15.08 -11.60 -3.42
CA GLU A 72 15.84 -10.42 -2.97
C GLU A 72 15.14 -9.10 -3.33
N LEU A 73 14.33 -9.06 -4.39
CA LEU A 73 13.54 -7.89 -4.77
C LEU A 73 12.32 -7.72 -3.84
N TYR A 74 11.74 -8.81 -3.36
CA TYR A 74 10.69 -8.75 -2.33
C TYR A 74 11.26 -8.20 -1.02
N ASP A 75 12.40 -8.75 -0.58
CA ASP A 75 13.06 -8.35 0.67
C ASP A 75 13.44 -6.85 0.63
N ALA A 76 13.93 -6.36 -0.51
CA ALA A 76 14.21 -4.93 -0.72
C ALA A 76 12.96 -4.04 -0.60
N GLY A 77 11.84 -4.49 -1.17
CA GLY A 77 10.57 -3.77 -1.10
C GLY A 77 9.97 -3.75 0.31
N GLU A 78 10.05 -4.85 1.05
CA GLU A 78 9.61 -4.91 2.46
C GLU A 78 10.48 -4.04 3.36
N GLU A 79 11.80 -4.03 3.18
CA GLU A 79 12.72 -3.18 3.94
C GLU A 79 12.39 -1.68 3.74
N TYR A 80 12.10 -1.29 2.50
CA TYR A 80 11.63 0.07 2.18
C TYR A 80 10.29 0.38 2.86
N ALA A 81 9.33 -0.55 2.75
CA ALA A 81 8.00 -0.38 3.31
C ALA A 81 8.03 -0.28 4.85
N GLU A 82 8.80 -1.16 5.50
CA GLU A 82 9.01 -1.17 6.93
C GLU A 82 9.68 0.11 7.43
N THR A 83 10.77 0.53 6.79
CA THR A 83 11.45 1.80 7.13
C THR A 83 10.49 2.98 7.04
N THR A 84 9.66 3.02 5.99
CA THR A 84 8.67 4.08 5.80
C THR A 84 7.58 4.03 6.89
N ARG A 85 7.05 2.85 7.22
CA ARG A 85 6.05 2.67 8.28
C ARG A 85 6.60 3.09 9.64
N ARG A 86 7.83 2.68 9.99
CA ARG A 86 8.50 3.07 11.24
C ARG A 86 8.70 4.59 11.32
N TRP A 87 9.15 5.22 10.25
CA TRP A 87 9.31 6.69 10.21
C TRP A 87 7.97 7.43 10.34
N ARG A 88 6.93 7.00 9.61
CA ARG A 88 5.57 7.61 9.69
C ARG A 88 4.99 7.48 11.10
N ALA A 89 5.12 6.29 11.71
CA ALA A 89 4.69 6.05 13.08
C ALA A 89 5.42 6.97 14.07
N ALA A 90 6.74 7.15 13.92
CA ALA A 90 7.52 8.04 14.77
C ALA A 90 7.14 9.52 14.64
N LYS A 91 6.76 9.96 13.43
CA LYS A 91 6.33 11.35 13.15
C LYS A 91 4.85 11.61 13.41
N GLY A 92 4.09 10.61 13.86
CA GLY A 92 2.64 10.73 14.05
C GLY A 92 1.87 10.96 12.74
N VAL A 93 2.47 10.62 11.59
CA VAL A 93 1.80 10.72 10.29
C VAL A 93 0.79 9.56 10.20
N PRO A 94 -0.50 9.82 9.89
CA PRO A 94 -1.48 8.76 9.75
C PRO A 94 -1.02 7.74 8.72
N VAL A 95 -0.76 6.52 9.16
CA VAL A 95 -0.59 5.38 8.26
C VAL A 95 -2.02 4.95 7.93
N GLY A 96 -2.41 4.98 6.65
CA GLY A 96 -3.76 4.56 6.21
C GLY A 96 -4.12 3.10 6.52
N LEU A 97 -3.18 2.36 7.12
CA LEU A 97 -3.37 1.03 7.66
C LEU A 97 -3.90 1.11 9.09
N ILE A 98 -5.09 0.54 9.28
CA ILE A 98 -5.54 0.03 10.57
C ILE A 98 -4.59 -1.12 10.93
N VAL A 99 -3.41 -0.80 11.47
CA VAL A 99 -2.52 -1.79 12.06
C VAL A 99 -3.12 -2.17 13.40
N VAL A 100 -3.90 -3.25 13.42
CA VAL A 100 -4.31 -3.90 14.66
C VAL A 100 -3.06 -4.54 15.25
N GLY A 101 -2.45 -3.82 16.19
CA GLY A 101 -1.46 -4.33 17.13
C GLY A 101 -0.04 -4.40 16.60
N VAL A 102 0.77 -3.39 16.92
CA VAL A 102 2.03 -3.59 17.64
C VAL A 102 2.23 -2.42 18.60
N GLY A 103 2.09 -2.73 19.88
CA GLY A 103 2.83 -2.22 21.02
C GLY A 103 3.40 -0.80 21.01
N SER A 104 2.83 0.00 21.93
CA SER A 104 3.48 0.97 22.82
C SER A 104 4.06 2.25 22.21
N GLY A 105 3.50 3.38 22.64
CA GLY A 105 4.04 4.72 22.50
C GLY A 105 5.36 4.92 23.26
N ARG A 106 6.39 4.15 22.90
CA ARG A 106 7.77 4.55 23.14
C ARG A 106 8.09 5.63 22.11
N GLU A 107 8.22 6.85 22.58
CA GLU A 107 8.82 7.92 21.80
C GLU A 107 10.21 7.43 21.33
N LEU A 108 10.36 7.26 20.02
CA LEU A 108 11.67 7.00 19.43
C LEU A 108 12.52 8.25 19.66
N SER A 109 13.80 8.08 19.98
CA SER A 109 14.70 9.23 20.11
C SER A 109 14.82 9.98 18.79
N ASP A 110 15.05 11.29 18.87
CA ASP A 110 15.23 12.13 17.68
C ASP A 110 16.36 11.62 16.77
N GLU A 111 17.41 11.05 17.36
CA GLU A 111 18.51 10.45 16.60
C GLU A 111 18.03 9.26 15.73
N VAL A 112 17.18 8.40 16.28
CA VAL A 112 16.62 7.26 15.53
C VAL A 112 15.68 7.76 14.43
N ILE A 113 14.89 8.80 14.70
CA ILE A 113 14.01 9.41 13.71
C ILE A 113 14.81 10.01 12.56
N LEU A 114 15.89 10.75 12.85
CA LEU A 114 16.79 11.32 11.86
C LEU A 114 17.48 10.22 11.04
N ARG A 115 17.91 9.13 11.68
CA ARG A 115 18.52 7.98 10.99
C ARG A 115 17.55 7.31 10.03
N LEU A 116 16.30 7.09 10.47
CA LEU A 116 15.23 6.55 9.62
C LEU A 116 14.93 7.48 8.44
N GLN A 117 14.85 8.78 8.68
CA GLN A 117 14.63 9.79 7.63
C GLN A 117 15.76 9.80 6.61
N SER A 118 17.02 9.81 7.05
CA SER A 118 18.18 9.78 6.17
C SER A 118 18.23 8.50 5.34
N ARG A 119 17.95 7.34 5.95
CA ARG A 119 17.87 6.05 5.24
C ARG A 119 16.74 6.07 4.19
N LEU A 120 15.56 6.55 4.56
CA LEU A 120 14.42 6.65 3.66
C LEU A 120 14.71 7.59 2.48
N ASN A 121 15.28 8.76 2.75
CA ASN A 121 15.67 9.72 1.72
C ASN A 121 16.71 9.13 0.76
N ALA A 122 17.68 8.38 1.26
CA ALA A 122 18.69 7.74 0.42
C ALA A 122 18.08 6.65 -0.48
N MET A 123 17.19 5.80 0.05
CA MET A 123 16.45 4.81 -0.74
C MET A 123 15.59 5.46 -1.82
N ARG A 124 14.85 6.51 -1.47
CA ARG A 124 14.02 7.27 -2.42
C ARG A 124 14.85 7.93 -3.50
N LYS A 125 15.96 8.57 -3.11
CA LYS A 125 16.90 9.18 -4.04
C LYS A 125 17.47 8.15 -5.02
N ALA A 126 17.86 6.97 -4.55
CA ALA A 126 18.34 5.91 -5.43
C ALA A 126 17.31 5.53 -6.50
N VAL A 127 16.04 5.35 -6.12
CA VAL A 127 14.95 5.04 -7.07
C VAL A 127 14.70 6.20 -8.04
N ILE A 128 14.68 7.45 -7.55
CA ILE A 128 14.46 8.64 -8.37
C ILE A 128 15.60 8.80 -9.39
N ASP A 129 16.86 8.67 -8.96
CA ASP A 129 18.02 8.82 -9.83
C ASP A 129 18.09 7.69 -10.88
N GLY A 130 17.67 6.47 -10.52
CA GLY A 130 17.74 5.31 -11.42
C GLY A 130 16.56 5.16 -12.39
N ALA A 131 15.34 5.51 -11.97
CA ALA A 131 14.12 5.25 -12.75
C ALA A 131 13.06 6.37 -12.69
N GLY A 132 13.36 7.51 -12.07
CA GLY A 132 12.50 8.67 -12.00
C GLY A 132 11.40 8.61 -10.94
N GLU A 133 10.77 9.76 -10.70
CA GLU A 133 9.78 9.93 -9.63
C GLU A 133 8.50 9.12 -9.84
N ALA A 134 8.06 8.95 -11.09
CA ALA A 134 6.89 8.14 -11.40
C ALA A 134 7.06 6.65 -11.01
N THR A 135 8.31 6.18 -10.94
CA THR A 135 8.65 4.83 -10.50
C THR A 135 8.60 4.70 -8.98
N LEU A 136 9.06 5.72 -8.26
CA LEU A 136 8.90 5.79 -6.81
C LEU A 136 7.42 5.82 -6.40
N GLN A 137 6.59 6.62 -7.09
CA GLN A 137 5.15 6.67 -6.84
C GLN A 137 4.46 5.32 -7.06
N ALA A 138 4.89 4.57 -8.09
CA ALA A 138 4.40 3.23 -8.34
C ALA A 138 4.78 2.27 -7.20
N LEU A 139 6.01 2.35 -6.70
CA LEU A 139 6.45 1.56 -5.56
C LEU A 139 5.65 1.89 -4.30
N ASP A 140 5.45 3.18 -3.98
CA ASP A 140 4.71 3.61 -2.80
C ASP A 140 3.29 3.03 -2.77
N ARG A 141 2.57 3.06 -3.91
CA ARG A 141 1.22 2.49 -4.02
C ARG A 141 1.16 1.00 -3.69
N VAL A 142 2.19 0.24 -4.06
CA VAL A 142 2.23 -1.21 -3.90
C VAL A 142 2.73 -1.61 -2.53
N ALA A 143 3.82 -0.99 -2.10
CA ALA A 143 4.53 -1.34 -0.88
C ALA A 143 3.88 -0.75 0.38
N LEU A 144 3.20 0.40 0.26
CA LEU A 144 2.60 1.11 1.39
C LEU A 144 1.07 1.10 1.35
N ASP A 145 0.49 1.39 0.19
CA ASP A 145 -0.97 1.54 0.08
C ASP A 145 -1.68 0.21 -0.25
N HIS A 146 -0.89 -0.86 -0.41
CA HIS A 146 -1.36 -2.20 -0.73
C HIS A 146 -2.28 -2.26 -1.96
N GLU A 147 -2.04 -1.40 -2.94
CA GLU A 147 -2.76 -1.43 -4.19
C GLU A 147 -2.33 -2.63 -5.05
N SER A 148 -3.30 -3.25 -5.71
CA SER A 148 -3.00 -4.26 -6.73
C SER A 148 -2.31 -3.60 -7.91
N ILE A 149 -1.24 -4.23 -8.41
CA ILE A 149 -0.47 -3.69 -9.52
C ILE A 149 -1.25 -3.83 -10.82
N PRO A 150 -1.60 -2.72 -11.49
CA PRO A 150 -2.09 -2.78 -12.86
C PRO A 150 -0.93 -3.22 -13.77
N GLY A 151 -1.20 -4.07 -14.76
CA GLY A 151 -0.15 -4.59 -15.66
C GLY A 151 0.72 -3.51 -16.32
N ALA A 152 0.16 -2.31 -16.56
CA ALA A 152 0.89 -1.17 -17.13
C ALA A 152 1.93 -0.53 -16.18
N ILE A 153 1.84 -0.76 -14.87
CA ILE A 153 2.74 -0.16 -13.88
C ILE A 153 3.77 -1.19 -13.37
N GLY A 154 3.54 -2.48 -13.62
CA GLY A 154 4.38 -3.57 -13.12
C GLY A 154 5.87 -3.44 -13.48
N PHE A 155 6.19 -2.99 -14.69
CA PHE A 155 7.60 -2.77 -15.09
C PHE A 155 8.30 -1.71 -14.24
N ARG A 156 7.59 -0.66 -13.83
CA ARG A 156 8.13 0.39 -12.95
C ARG A 156 8.39 -0.16 -11.57
N VAL A 157 7.45 -0.93 -11.03
CA VAL A 157 7.61 -1.57 -9.73
C VAL A 157 8.82 -2.50 -9.75
N THR A 158 8.95 -3.35 -10.77
CA THR A 158 10.12 -4.23 -10.92
C THR A 158 11.43 -3.44 -11.00
N ALA A 159 11.48 -2.35 -11.77
CA ALA A 159 12.65 -1.48 -11.84
C ALA A 159 12.99 -0.84 -10.48
N ALA A 160 11.99 -0.34 -9.76
CA ALA A 160 12.16 0.22 -8.42
C ALA A 160 12.75 -0.80 -7.44
N LEU A 161 12.21 -2.02 -7.44
CA LEU A 161 12.68 -3.10 -6.56
C LEU A 161 14.10 -3.53 -6.89
N LEU A 162 14.47 -3.57 -8.17
CA LEU A 162 15.82 -3.89 -8.58
C LEU A 162 16.81 -2.82 -8.09
N ILE A 163 16.50 -1.54 -8.31
CA ILE A 163 17.34 -0.41 -7.85
C ILE A 163 17.48 -0.42 -6.32
N LEU A 164 16.40 -0.69 -5.59
CA LEU A 164 16.45 -0.81 -4.14
C LEU A 164 17.30 -2.00 -3.70
N ALA A 165 17.14 -3.16 -4.34
CA ALA A 165 17.93 -4.34 -4.02
C ALA A 165 19.43 -4.10 -4.28
N GLU A 166 19.79 -3.38 -5.36
CA GLU A 166 21.16 -2.98 -5.64
C GLU A 166 21.70 -1.98 -4.59
N TYR A 167 20.90 -0.98 -4.22
CA TYR A 167 21.26 0.00 -3.20
C TYR A 167 21.48 -0.65 -1.82
N LEU A 168 20.63 -1.62 -1.47
CA LEU A 168 20.73 -2.37 -0.21
C LEU A 168 21.82 -3.46 -0.25
N GLY A 169 22.45 -3.70 -1.40
CA GLY A 169 23.47 -4.74 -1.58
C GLY A 169 22.93 -6.17 -1.56
N LEU A 170 21.62 -6.35 -1.78
CA LEU A 170 20.97 -7.66 -1.85
C LEU A 170 21.21 -8.36 -3.20
N VAL A 171 21.49 -7.58 -4.24
CA VAL A 171 21.86 -8.09 -5.58
C VAL A 171 23.06 -7.30 -6.12
N PRO A 172 23.91 -7.91 -6.97
CA PRO A 172 25.01 -7.18 -7.60
C PRO A 172 24.47 -6.11 -8.56
N ARG A 173 25.27 -5.07 -8.80
CA ARG A 173 24.95 -4.05 -9.83
C ARG A 173 24.77 -4.73 -11.19
N ASN A 174 23.74 -4.34 -11.92
CA ASN A 174 23.31 -4.93 -13.20
C ASN A 174 22.75 -6.35 -13.07
N ALA A 175 22.23 -6.72 -11.90
CA ALA A 175 21.53 -8.00 -11.75
C ALA A 175 20.31 -8.04 -12.66
N HIS A 176 20.08 -9.19 -13.30
CA HIS A 176 18.82 -9.42 -13.98
C HIS A 176 17.70 -9.62 -12.92
N PRO A 177 16.52 -9.01 -13.09
CA PRO A 177 15.45 -9.06 -12.08
C PRO A 177 14.76 -10.44 -12.00
N TYR A 178 14.88 -11.23 -13.07
CA TYR A 178 14.34 -12.58 -13.16
C TYR A 178 15.41 -13.63 -12.81
N ARG A 179 14.97 -14.72 -12.22
CA ARG A 179 15.80 -15.87 -11.85
C ARG A 179 15.77 -16.96 -12.92
#